data_AF-A0A1G4JKE8-F1
#
_entry.id   AF-A0A1G4JKE8-F1
#
_cell.length_a   1.000
_cell.length_b   1.000
_cell.length_c   1.000
_cell.angle_alpha   90.00
_cell.angle_beta   90.00
_cell.angle_gamma   90.00
#
_symmetry.space_group_name_H-M   'P 1'
#
loop_
_entity.id
_entity.type
_entity.pdbx_description
1 polymer ?
#
loop_
_entity_poly.entity_id
_entity_poly.type
_entity_poly.pdbx_seq_one_letter_code
_entity_poly.pdbx_strand_id
1 'polypeptide(L)'
;MTADQAADGFEFILEDDYSGVRYCSELLKKDSNPDGLSIDLETPIKKLQYDIDEMDNRVEAIIKQNSIHVIEQIETQKEAHSFAQKSMEPTLDYLNLSYRRLETDIIQPYEHALRLQSALSKIHQTSNGLREVLVFLYLTKQVSNVRSLNEKDPDFVKQLLAMASAHEQIQKTFSENVGLKSLRVVKKYEIEVVKPSRQHVLKSIAVRFGSLCLDQEYLQNNSDNLAQLALSLYALSPKECFSCLDKSISMKISRDSQLLTKTITSIRNFSNALDEVVMKCKVLGQLESSLTNYNRGSQNLLLEYISHKKTESLVRLYWSRIARNFKTEFEVSLKRGGPVGKSLITNSKAIIQSINKFMKLSSDDDSWKKNLELMLDAVSSLNSI
;
A
#
# COMPACT_ATOMS: atom_id res chain seq x y z
N MET A 1 -40.46 -104.38 -16.42
CA MET A 1 -39.23 -104.05 -15.67
C MET A 1 -39.22 -102.55 -15.52
N THR A 2 -39.11 -102.09 -14.27
CA THR A 2 -39.44 -100.74 -13.82
C THR A 2 -38.59 -99.67 -14.50
N ALA A 3 -39.18 -98.49 -14.75
CA ALA A 3 -38.53 -97.29 -15.30
C ALA A 3 -37.40 -96.71 -14.41
N ASP A 4 -37.05 -97.45 -13.37
CA ASP A 4 -36.15 -97.11 -12.26
C ASP A 4 -34.77 -97.75 -12.40
N GLN A 5 -34.51 -98.51 -13.48
CA GLN A 5 -33.21 -99.16 -13.72
C GLN A 5 -32.36 -98.49 -14.81
N ALA A 6 -32.82 -97.37 -15.38
CA ALA A 6 -32.06 -96.58 -16.37
C ALA A 6 -31.59 -95.21 -15.86
N ALA A 7 -31.94 -94.87 -14.60
CA ALA A 7 -31.59 -93.61 -13.95
C ALA A 7 -30.15 -93.59 -13.38
N ASP A 8 -29.53 -94.75 -13.09
CA ASP A 8 -28.29 -94.86 -12.32
C ASP A 8 -26.97 -94.58 -13.08
N GLY A 9 -27.00 -93.88 -14.21
CA GLY A 9 -25.81 -93.73 -15.09
C GLY A 9 -24.97 -92.47 -14.88
N PHE A 10 -25.59 -91.32 -14.60
CA PHE A 10 -24.94 -90.00 -14.75
C PHE A 10 -25.13 -89.05 -13.54
N GLU A 11 -25.71 -89.53 -12.43
CA GLU A 11 -25.97 -88.72 -11.24
C GLU A 11 -24.69 -88.13 -10.62
N PHE A 12 -23.55 -88.83 -10.79
CA PHE A 12 -22.23 -88.37 -10.35
C PHE A 12 -21.76 -87.05 -11.00
N ILE A 13 -22.37 -86.65 -12.12
CA ILE A 13 -22.08 -85.39 -12.82
C ILE A 13 -22.75 -84.19 -12.12
N LEU A 14 -23.85 -84.44 -11.39
CA LEU A 14 -24.62 -83.42 -10.69
C LEU A 14 -24.15 -83.19 -9.25
N GLU A 15 -23.17 -83.97 -8.77
CA GLU A 15 -22.56 -83.80 -7.44
C GLU A 15 -21.67 -82.53 -7.38
N ASP A 16 -21.75 -81.79 -6.27
CA ASP A 16 -21.02 -80.52 -6.07
C ASP A 16 -19.47 -80.66 -6.19
N ASP A 17 -18.94 -81.87 -6.00
CA ASP A 17 -17.51 -82.21 -6.07
C ASP A 17 -17.08 -82.74 -7.46
N TYR A 18 -17.94 -82.71 -8.47
CA TYR A 18 -17.62 -83.20 -9.80
C TYR A 18 -16.52 -82.35 -10.47
N SER A 19 -15.46 -83.01 -10.92
CA SER A 19 -14.41 -82.41 -11.74
C SER A 19 -14.19 -83.25 -12.99
N GLY A 20 -14.52 -82.68 -14.15
CA GLY A 20 -14.34 -83.35 -15.45
C GLY A 20 -12.89 -83.81 -15.69
N VAL A 21 -11.89 -83.11 -15.14
CA VAL A 21 -10.47 -83.50 -15.24
C VAL A 21 -10.20 -84.81 -14.48
N ARG A 22 -10.82 -84.98 -13.32
CA ARG A 22 -10.67 -86.19 -12.48
C ARG A 22 -11.37 -87.38 -13.12
N TYR A 23 -12.56 -87.19 -13.67
CA TYR A 23 -13.30 -88.23 -14.41
C TYR A 23 -12.51 -88.73 -15.63
N CYS A 24 -12.02 -87.83 -16.47
CA CYS A 24 -11.18 -88.19 -17.62
C CYS A 24 -9.89 -88.91 -17.19
N SER A 25 -9.28 -88.51 -16.08
CA SER A 25 -8.08 -89.16 -15.54
C SER A 25 -8.35 -90.58 -15.04
N GLU A 26 -9.52 -90.85 -14.48
CA GLU A 26 -9.94 -92.19 -14.04
C GLU A 26 -10.32 -93.09 -15.22
N LEU A 27 -10.93 -92.54 -16.27
CA LEU A 27 -11.26 -93.25 -17.50
C LEU A 27 -10.00 -93.73 -18.23
N LEU A 28 -8.99 -92.85 -18.35
CA LEU A 28 -7.68 -93.19 -18.91
C LEU A 28 -6.96 -94.30 -18.13
N LYS A 29 -7.11 -94.33 -16.80
CA LYS A 29 -6.51 -95.36 -15.94
C LYS A 29 -7.24 -96.70 -16.02
N LYS A 30 -8.56 -96.71 -16.21
CA LYS A 30 -9.38 -97.93 -16.27
C LYS A 30 -9.17 -98.72 -17.56
N ASP A 31 -8.97 -98.03 -18.69
CA ASP A 31 -8.86 -98.67 -20.01
C ASP A 31 -7.40 -98.88 -20.46
N SER A 32 -6.41 -98.47 -19.66
CA SER A 32 -4.98 -98.73 -19.92
C SER A 32 -4.56 -100.12 -19.47
N ASN A 33 -4.13 -100.97 -20.42
CA ASN A 33 -3.64 -102.32 -20.14
C ASN A 33 -2.27 -102.26 -19.42
N PRO A 34 -2.08 -102.89 -18.24
CA PRO A 34 -0.91 -102.65 -17.39
C PRO A 34 0.44 -103.12 -17.96
N ASP A 35 0.45 -103.93 -19.03
CA ASP A 35 1.67 -104.49 -19.65
C ASP A 35 1.94 -104.00 -21.10
N GLY A 36 1.25 -102.94 -21.57
CA GLY A 36 1.43 -102.37 -22.91
C GLY A 36 2.10 -100.99 -22.92
N LEU A 37 3.20 -100.84 -23.67
CA LEU A 37 4.00 -99.60 -23.82
C LEU A 37 3.34 -98.46 -24.64
N SER A 38 2.02 -98.51 -24.85
CA SER A 38 1.26 -97.47 -25.56
C SER A 38 -0.09 -97.23 -24.89
N ILE A 39 -0.35 -96.00 -24.46
CA ILE A 39 -1.63 -95.57 -23.89
C ILE A 39 -2.67 -95.56 -25.01
N ASP A 40 -3.72 -96.38 -24.87
CA ASP A 40 -4.88 -96.35 -25.78
C ASP A 40 -5.78 -95.17 -25.45
N LEU A 41 -5.70 -94.12 -26.26
CA LEU A 41 -6.56 -92.94 -26.15
C LEU A 41 -7.83 -93.08 -26.98
N GLU A 42 -7.89 -94.03 -27.91
CA GLU A 42 -9.00 -94.14 -28.85
C GLU A 42 -10.25 -94.70 -28.16
N THR A 43 -10.06 -95.66 -27.25
CA THR A 43 -11.15 -96.28 -26.50
C THR A 43 -11.82 -95.33 -25.50
N PRO A 44 -11.09 -94.58 -24.64
CA PRO A 44 -11.68 -93.58 -23.74
C PRO A 44 -12.37 -92.43 -24.47
N ILE A 45 -11.82 -91.97 -25.61
CA ILE A 45 -12.43 -90.91 -26.41
C ILE A 45 -13.75 -91.37 -27.01
N LYS A 46 -13.81 -92.58 -27.58
CA LYS A 46 -15.06 -93.15 -28.11
C LYS A 46 -16.12 -93.30 -27.03
N LYS A 47 -15.72 -93.70 -25.82
CA LYS A 47 -16.63 -93.83 -24.68
C LYS A 47 -17.15 -92.47 -24.20
N LEU A 48 -16.29 -91.46 -24.09
CA LEU A 48 -16.72 -90.10 -23.75
C LEU A 48 -17.64 -89.50 -24.82
N GLN A 49 -17.37 -89.73 -26.09
CA GLN A 49 -18.25 -89.30 -27.19
C GLN A 49 -19.61 -89.98 -27.11
N TYR A 50 -19.64 -91.29 -26.84
CA TYR A 50 -20.89 -92.02 -26.63
C TYR A 50 -21.67 -91.46 -25.43
N ASP A 51 -21.00 -91.18 -24.31
CA ASP A 51 -21.63 -90.60 -23.12
C ASP A 51 -22.19 -89.19 -23.40
N ILE A 52 -21.47 -88.35 -24.17
CA ILE A 52 -21.95 -87.03 -24.61
C ILE A 52 -23.17 -87.17 -25.52
N ASP A 53 -23.10 -88.03 -26.53
CA ASP A 53 -24.20 -88.27 -27.45
C ASP A 53 -25.43 -88.83 -26.70
N GLU A 54 -25.21 -89.71 -25.71
CA GLU A 54 -26.29 -90.22 -24.86
C GLU A 54 -26.89 -89.12 -23.98
N MET A 55 -26.07 -88.26 -23.38
CA MET A 55 -26.55 -87.10 -22.63
C MET A 55 -27.33 -86.14 -23.50
N ASP A 56 -26.85 -85.82 -24.70
CA ASP A 56 -27.55 -84.95 -25.65
C ASP A 56 -28.87 -85.58 -26.08
N ASN A 57 -28.91 -86.88 -26.35
CA ASN A 57 -30.15 -87.60 -26.65
C ASN A 57 -31.12 -87.61 -25.46
N ARG A 58 -30.63 -87.76 -24.23
CA ARG A 58 -31.45 -87.71 -23.00
C ARG A 58 -31.97 -86.29 -22.75
N VAL A 59 -31.14 -85.27 -22.90
CA VAL A 59 -31.51 -83.86 -22.79
C VAL A 59 -32.55 -83.53 -23.85
N GLU A 60 -32.36 -83.94 -25.09
CA GLU A 60 -33.35 -83.80 -26.15
C GLU A 60 -34.65 -84.55 -25.83
N ALA A 61 -34.58 -85.77 -25.28
CA ALA A 61 -35.76 -86.53 -24.89
C ALA A 61 -36.53 -85.84 -23.75
N ILE A 62 -35.83 -85.31 -22.74
CA ILE A 62 -36.39 -84.55 -21.63
C ILE A 62 -36.99 -83.23 -22.12
N ILE A 63 -36.32 -82.52 -23.03
CA ILE A 63 -36.82 -81.30 -23.67
C ILE A 63 -38.05 -81.62 -24.52
N LYS A 64 -38.07 -82.72 -25.28
CA LYS A 64 -39.25 -83.12 -26.08
C LYS A 64 -40.43 -83.50 -25.17
N GLN A 65 -40.17 -84.26 -24.09
CA GLN A 65 -41.19 -84.69 -23.12
C GLN A 65 -41.73 -83.54 -22.26
N ASN A 66 -40.88 -82.58 -21.88
CA ASN A 66 -41.22 -81.45 -21.01
C ASN A 66 -41.11 -80.10 -21.75
N SER A 67 -41.32 -80.10 -23.06
CA SER A 67 -41.19 -78.93 -23.93
C SER A 67 -42.01 -77.74 -23.44
N ILE A 68 -43.20 -78.03 -22.91
CA ILE A 68 -44.12 -77.05 -22.35
C ILE A 68 -43.51 -76.35 -21.13
N HIS A 69 -42.89 -77.08 -20.21
CA HIS A 69 -42.30 -76.52 -18.99
C HIS A 69 -41.08 -75.65 -19.28
N VAL A 70 -40.26 -76.03 -20.28
CA VAL A 70 -39.12 -75.22 -20.72
C VAL A 70 -39.58 -73.91 -21.35
N ILE A 71 -40.63 -73.96 -22.19
CA ILE A 71 -41.23 -72.76 -22.77
C ILE A 71 -41.82 -71.87 -21.67
N GLU A 72 -42.52 -72.44 -20.70
CA GLU A 72 -43.09 -71.71 -19.55
C GLU A 72 -42.02 -71.04 -18.68
N GLN A 73 -40.87 -71.69 -18.45
CA GLN A 73 -39.73 -71.10 -17.73
C GLN A 73 -39.09 -69.95 -18.53
N ILE A 74 -38.95 -70.11 -19.85
CA ILE A 74 -38.42 -69.04 -20.71
C ILE A 74 -39.41 -67.86 -20.76
N GLU A 75 -40.71 -68.12 -20.83
CA GLU A 75 -41.76 -67.11 -20.80
C GLU A 75 -41.77 -66.37 -19.46
N THR A 76 -41.76 -67.07 -18.33
CA THR A 76 -41.70 -66.46 -17.00
C THR A 76 -40.42 -65.66 -16.78
N GLN A 77 -39.26 -66.12 -17.26
CA GLN A 77 -38.02 -65.35 -17.19
C GLN A 77 -38.08 -64.08 -18.05
N LYS A 78 -38.64 -64.19 -19.27
CA LYS A 78 -38.84 -63.06 -20.18
C LYS A 78 -39.83 -62.05 -19.60
N GLU A 79 -40.89 -62.53 -18.97
CA GLU A 79 -41.87 -61.72 -18.26
C GLU A 79 -41.24 -61.01 -17.08
N ALA A 80 -40.49 -61.72 -16.22
CA ALA A 80 -39.79 -61.15 -15.07
C ALA A 80 -38.76 -60.08 -15.49
N HIS A 81 -37.98 -60.34 -16.54
CA HIS A 81 -37.06 -59.35 -17.10
C HIS A 81 -37.79 -58.13 -17.67
N SER A 82 -38.89 -58.36 -18.41
CA SER A 82 -39.70 -57.27 -18.95
C SER A 82 -40.36 -56.44 -17.85
N PHE A 83 -40.77 -57.07 -16.75
CA PHE A 83 -41.36 -56.42 -15.59
C PHE A 83 -40.31 -55.58 -14.85
N ALA A 84 -39.13 -56.14 -14.57
CA ALA A 84 -38.02 -55.42 -13.97
C ALA A 84 -37.61 -54.21 -14.82
N GLN A 85 -37.49 -54.38 -16.14
CA GLN A 85 -37.17 -53.29 -17.06
C GLN A 85 -38.24 -52.20 -17.05
N LYS A 86 -39.52 -52.57 -17.21
CA LYS A 86 -40.65 -51.63 -17.16
C LYS A 86 -40.79 -50.93 -15.81
N SER A 87 -40.37 -51.56 -14.72
CA SER A 87 -40.39 -50.97 -13.38
C SER A 87 -39.23 -50.01 -13.15
N MET A 88 -38.06 -50.26 -13.73
CA MET A 88 -36.87 -49.42 -13.56
C MET A 88 -36.83 -48.23 -14.52
N GLU A 89 -37.33 -48.39 -15.75
CA GLU A 89 -37.39 -47.36 -16.79
C GLU A 89 -38.00 -46.02 -16.29
N PRO A 90 -39.18 -45.98 -15.65
CA PRO A 90 -39.75 -44.72 -15.15
C PRO A 90 -38.91 -44.08 -14.03
N THR A 91 -38.18 -44.89 -13.25
CA THR A 91 -37.30 -44.38 -12.17
C THR A 91 -36.01 -43.78 -12.76
N LEU A 92 -35.43 -44.43 -13.76
CA LEU A 92 -34.30 -43.91 -14.52
C LEU A 92 -34.67 -42.63 -15.28
N ASP A 93 -35.84 -42.59 -15.89
CA ASP A 93 -36.37 -41.40 -16.57
C ASP A 93 -36.61 -40.26 -15.60
N TYR A 94 -37.20 -40.54 -14.43
CA TYR A 94 -37.38 -39.55 -13.38
C TYR A 94 -36.04 -38.99 -12.88
N LEU A 95 -35.05 -39.85 -12.67
CA LEU A 95 -33.72 -39.44 -12.25
C LEU A 95 -33.02 -38.58 -13.31
N ASN A 96 -33.07 -39.00 -14.57
CA ASN A 96 -32.54 -38.22 -15.69
C ASN A 96 -33.25 -36.86 -15.82
N LEU A 97 -34.57 -36.83 -15.63
CA LEU A 97 -35.34 -35.59 -15.62
C LEU A 97 -34.93 -34.69 -14.45
N SER A 98 -34.72 -35.25 -13.27
CA SER A 98 -34.27 -34.52 -12.08
C SER A 98 -32.87 -33.92 -12.27
N TYR A 99 -31.92 -34.69 -12.82
CA TYR A 99 -30.58 -34.19 -13.14
C TYR A 99 -30.60 -33.11 -14.22
N ARG A 100 -31.38 -33.30 -15.29
CA ARG A 100 -31.54 -32.26 -16.33
C ARG A 100 -32.15 -30.98 -15.75
N ARG A 101 -33.13 -31.08 -14.86
CA ARG A 101 -33.69 -29.93 -14.15
C ARG A 101 -32.64 -29.26 -13.28
N LEU A 102 -31.86 -30.00 -12.49
CA LEU A 102 -30.79 -29.43 -11.67
C LEU A 102 -29.75 -28.67 -12.52
N GLU A 103 -29.33 -29.26 -13.64
CA GLU A 103 -28.37 -28.64 -14.55
C GLU A 103 -28.93 -27.35 -15.19
N THR A 104 -30.17 -27.41 -15.67
CA THR A 104 -30.80 -26.30 -16.38
C THR A 104 -31.25 -25.19 -15.43
N ASP A 105 -31.84 -25.53 -14.29
CA ASP A 105 -32.50 -24.59 -13.40
C ASP A 105 -31.54 -24.02 -12.33
N ILE A 106 -30.43 -24.70 -12.04
CA ILE A 106 -29.51 -24.29 -10.97
C ILE A 106 -28.10 -24.02 -11.50
N ILE A 107 -27.50 -24.97 -12.22
CA ILE A 107 -26.09 -24.85 -12.64
C ILE A 107 -25.93 -23.75 -13.71
N GLN A 108 -26.74 -23.77 -14.76
CA GLN A 108 -26.64 -22.76 -15.83
C GLN A 108 -26.88 -21.32 -15.33
N PRO A 109 -27.92 -21.03 -14.50
CA PRO A 109 -28.10 -19.70 -13.92
C PRO A 109 -26.96 -19.28 -13.01
N TYR A 110 -26.39 -20.20 -12.23
CA TYR A 110 -25.22 -19.93 -11.39
C TYR A 110 -24.00 -19.55 -12.23
N GLU A 111 -23.68 -20.30 -13.28
CA GLU A 111 -22.59 -19.95 -14.19
C GLU A 111 -22.80 -18.59 -14.85
N HIS A 112 -24.04 -18.30 -15.27
CA HIS A 112 -24.39 -17.01 -15.85
C HIS A 112 -24.18 -15.87 -14.84
N ALA A 113 -24.59 -16.06 -13.58
CA ALA A 113 -24.35 -15.10 -12.52
C ALA A 113 -22.85 -14.86 -12.27
N LEU A 114 -22.02 -15.91 -12.33
CA LEU A 114 -20.57 -15.81 -12.16
C LEU A 114 -19.91 -15.04 -13.32
N ARG A 115 -20.36 -15.29 -14.55
CA ARG A 115 -19.95 -14.50 -15.73
C ARG A 115 -20.36 -13.03 -15.59
N LEU A 116 -21.59 -12.78 -15.14
CA LEU A 116 -22.10 -11.42 -14.90
C LEU A 116 -21.29 -10.70 -13.81
N GLN A 117 -20.96 -11.38 -12.72
CA GLN A 117 -20.11 -10.84 -11.65
C GLN A 117 -18.73 -10.46 -12.18
N SER A 118 -18.11 -11.31 -13.01
CA SER A 118 -16.82 -11.01 -13.64
C SER A 118 -16.91 -9.78 -14.56
N ALA A 119 -17.97 -9.70 -15.38
CA ALA A 119 -18.22 -8.55 -16.24
C ALA A 119 -18.42 -7.27 -15.42
N LEU A 120 -19.22 -7.33 -14.35
CA LEU A 120 -19.47 -6.19 -13.46
C LEU A 120 -18.20 -5.74 -12.73
N SER A 121 -17.37 -6.67 -12.28
CA SER A 121 -16.07 -6.38 -11.67
C SER A 121 -15.14 -5.66 -12.63
N LYS A 122 -15.06 -6.11 -13.89
CA LYS A 122 -14.26 -5.45 -14.95
C LYS A 122 -14.78 -4.05 -15.25
N ILE A 123 -16.10 -3.86 -15.35
CA ILE A 123 -16.72 -2.54 -15.55
C ILE A 123 -16.40 -1.63 -14.38
N HIS A 124 -16.51 -2.12 -13.15
CA HIS A 124 -16.20 -1.36 -11.95
C HIS A 124 -14.74 -0.92 -11.92
N GLN A 125 -13.79 -1.83 -12.15
CA GLN A 125 -12.36 -1.52 -12.22
C GLN A 125 -12.06 -0.50 -13.32
N THR A 126 -12.66 -0.66 -14.50
CA THR A 126 -12.49 0.26 -15.63
C THR A 126 -13.03 1.65 -15.29
N SER A 127 -14.22 1.72 -14.68
CA SER A 127 -14.86 2.97 -14.26
C SER A 127 -14.05 3.69 -13.18
N ASN A 128 -13.53 2.95 -12.20
CA ASN A 128 -12.69 3.52 -11.14
C ASN A 128 -11.39 4.08 -11.72
N GLY A 129 -10.68 3.31 -12.55
CA GLY A 129 -9.47 3.76 -13.21
C GLY A 129 -9.71 4.99 -14.11
N LEU A 130 -10.83 5.02 -14.84
CA LEU A 130 -11.19 6.18 -15.65
C LEU A 130 -11.47 7.43 -14.79
N ARG A 131 -12.16 7.25 -13.65
CA ARG A 131 -12.42 8.34 -12.70
C ARG A 131 -11.12 8.88 -12.11
N GLU A 132 -10.18 8.02 -11.73
CA GLU A 132 -8.87 8.43 -11.23
C GLU A 132 -8.07 9.23 -12.27
N VAL A 133 -8.06 8.76 -13.52
CA VAL A 133 -7.45 9.51 -14.64
C VAL A 133 -8.13 10.86 -14.84
N LEU A 134 -9.45 10.92 -14.74
CA LEU A 134 -10.21 12.17 -14.87
C LEU A 134 -9.87 13.16 -13.76
N VAL A 135 -9.79 12.71 -12.50
CA VAL A 135 -9.34 13.53 -11.36
C VAL A 135 -7.92 14.02 -11.60
N PHE A 136 -7.01 13.15 -12.02
CA PHE A 136 -5.63 13.52 -12.34
C PHE A 136 -5.56 14.57 -13.46
N LEU A 137 -6.33 14.43 -14.53
CA LEU A 137 -6.37 15.39 -15.63
C LEU A 137 -6.95 16.75 -15.19
N TYR A 138 -7.98 16.74 -14.34
CA TYR A 138 -8.54 17.95 -13.77
C TYR A 138 -7.50 18.70 -12.92
N LEU A 139 -6.81 17.99 -12.02
CA LEU A 139 -5.74 18.56 -11.20
C LEU A 139 -4.56 19.04 -12.07
N THR A 140 -4.21 18.30 -13.11
CA THR A 140 -3.16 18.69 -14.07
C THR A 140 -3.54 19.98 -14.79
N LYS A 141 -4.81 20.16 -15.17
CA LYS A 141 -5.31 21.41 -15.77
C LYS A 141 -5.18 22.57 -14.78
N GLN A 142 -5.58 22.39 -13.52
CA GLN A 142 -5.43 23.42 -12.48
C GLN A 142 -3.97 23.83 -12.30
N VAL A 143 -3.06 22.86 -12.32
CA VAL A 143 -1.61 23.06 -12.19
C VAL A 143 -0.95 23.63 -13.47
N SER A 144 -1.56 23.45 -14.64
CA SER A 144 -1.06 23.98 -15.92
C SER A 144 -1.24 25.49 -16.06
N ASN A 145 -2.20 26.08 -15.33
CA ASN A 145 -2.44 27.52 -15.30
C ASN A 145 -1.33 28.32 -14.59
N VAL A 146 -0.24 27.68 -14.15
CA VAL A 146 0.92 28.34 -13.51
C VAL A 146 1.52 29.49 -14.33
N ARG A 147 1.40 29.47 -15.66
CA ARG A 147 1.92 30.56 -16.52
C ARG A 147 1.16 31.89 -16.39
N SER A 148 0.00 31.92 -15.74
CA SER A 148 -0.77 33.16 -15.51
C SER A 148 -0.48 33.82 -14.15
N LEU A 149 0.45 33.28 -13.35
CA LEU A 149 0.80 33.85 -12.05
C LEU A 149 1.52 35.19 -12.24
N ASN A 150 0.79 36.29 -12.07
CA ASN A 150 1.37 37.63 -12.07
C ASN A 150 1.81 37.97 -10.64
N GLU A 151 3.11 38.18 -10.44
CA GLU A 151 3.69 38.49 -9.11
C GLU A 151 3.11 39.77 -8.48
N LYS A 152 2.44 40.60 -9.29
CA LYS A 152 1.82 41.87 -8.90
C LYS A 152 0.39 41.72 -8.38
N ASP A 153 -0.24 40.55 -8.55
CA ASP A 153 -1.62 40.36 -8.10
C ASP A 153 -1.69 40.18 -6.57
N PRO A 154 -2.65 40.85 -5.89
CA PRO A 154 -2.81 40.74 -4.44
C PRO A 154 -3.17 39.32 -3.99
N ASP A 155 -3.79 38.53 -4.87
CA ASP A 155 -4.15 37.13 -4.61
C ASP A 155 -3.06 36.12 -5.00
N PHE A 156 -1.88 36.57 -5.42
CA PHE A 156 -0.77 35.70 -5.83
C PHE A 156 -0.40 34.65 -4.76
N VAL A 157 -0.39 35.03 -3.49
CA VAL A 157 -0.13 34.11 -2.37
C VAL A 157 -1.21 33.03 -2.28
N LYS A 158 -2.49 33.39 -2.40
CA LYS A 158 -3.60 32.42 -2.38
C LYS A 158 -3.56 31.48 -3.59
N GLN A 159 -3.21 32.00 -4.77
CA GLN A 159 -3.05 31.20 -5.98
C GLN A 159 -1.90 30.20 -5.84
N LEU A 160 -0.76 30.61 -5.29
CA LEU A 160 0.36 29.72 -4.99
C LEU A 160 -0.01 28.61 -4.00
N LEU A 161 -0.76 28.94 -2.94
CA LEU A 161 -1.24 27.96 -1.97
C LEU A 161 -2.20 26.95 -2.62
N ALA A 162 -3.13 27.40 -3.46
CA ALA A 162 -4.04 26.54 -4.19
C ALA A 162 -3.31 25.61 -5.18
N MET A 163 -2.20 26.06 -5.77
CA MET A 163 -1.37 25.23 -6.64
C MET A 163 -0.54 24.22 -5.85
N ALA A 164 0.00 24.61 -4.69
CA ALA A 164 0.72 23.70 -3.80
C ALA A 164 -0.20 22.58 -3.30
N SER A 165 -1.44 22.90 -2.93
CA SER A 165 -2.43 21.90 -2.51
C SER A 165 -2.85 20.98 -3.66
N ALA A 166 -2.98 21.50 -4.89
CA ALA A 166 -3.23 20.67 -6.07
C ALA A 166 -2.08 19.66 -6.33
N HIS A 167 -0.82 20.10 -6.20
CA HIS A 167 0.34 19.20 -6.30
C HIS A 167 0.36 18.13 -5.21
N GLU A 168 -0.03 18.48 -3.99
CA GLU A 168 -0.20 17.53 -2.89
C GLU A 168 -1.27 16.48 -3.19
N GLN A 169 -2.43 16.91 -3.71
CA GLN A 169 -3.52 16.01 -4.09
C GLN A 169 -3.12 15.08 -5.24
N ILE A 170 -2.34 15.55 -6.21
CA ILE A 170 -1.77 14.70 -7.26
C ILE A 170 -0.86 13.63 -6.65
N GLN A 171 0.00 14.01 -5.70
CA GLN A 171 0.88 13.05 -5.03
C GLN A 171 0.11 12.02 -4.19
N LYS A 172 -0.99 12.44 -3.53
CA LYS A 172 -1.90 11.55 -2.80
C LYS A 172 -2.62 10.57 -3.73
N THR A 173 -3.16 11.07 -4.85
CA THR A 173 -3.79 10.25 -5.89
C THR A 173 -2.83 9.18 -6.42
N PHE A 174 -1.55 9.52 -6.55
CA PHE A 174 -0.49 8.60 -6.96
C PHE A 174 -0.08 7.57 -5.91
N SER A 175 -0.21 7.87 -4.62
CA SER A 175 0.03 6.89 -3.55
C SER A 175 -1.13 5.92 -3.37
N GLU A 176 -2.36 6.40 -3.57
CA GLU A 176 -3.57 5.57 -3.45
C GLU A 176 -3.70 4.61 -4.65
N ASN A 177 -3.31 5.06 -5.85
CA ASN A 177 -3.50 4.28 -7.07
C ASN A 177 -2.17 4.02 -7.79
N VAL A 178 -1.47 2.96 -7.38
CA VAL A 178 -0.18 2.55 -7.96
C VAL A 178 -0.31 2.26 -9.47
N GLY A 179 -1.47 1.73 -9.90
CA GLY A 179 -1.77 1.45 -11.30
C GLY A 179 -1.82 2.70 -12.20
N LEU A 180 -2.14 3.87 -11.65
CA LEU A 180 -2.30 5.11 -12.41
C LEU A 180 -0.97 5.56 -13.05
N LYS A 181 0.15 5.39 -12.33
CA LYS A 181 1.50 5.72 -12.83
C LYS A 181 1.93 4.84 -13.99
N SER A 182 1.31 3.69 -14.20
CA SER A 182 1.65 2.79 -15.32
C SER A 182 1.15 3.32 -16.68
N LEU A 183 0.11 4.16 -16.67
CA LEU A 183 -0.55 4.65 -17.88
C LEU A 183 0.33 5.65 -18.65
N ARG A 184 0.49 5.44 -19.96
CA ARG A 184 1.35 6.28 -20.81
C ARG A 184 0.93 7.75 -20.82
N VAL A 185 -0.38 8.02 -20.84
CA VAL A 185 -0.94 9.39 -20.83
C VAL A 185 -0.54 10.10 -19.54
N VAL A 186 -0.71 9.43 -18.39
CA VAL A 186 -0.36 9.97 -17.07
C VAL A 186 1.14 10.27 -17.00
N LYS A 187 2.00 9.34 -17.43
CA LYS A 187 3.46 9.55 -17.49
C LYS A 187 3.83 10.75 -18.36
N LYS A 188 3.17 10.92 -19.52
CA LYS A 188 3.43 12.05 -20.42
C LYS A 188 3.14 13.38 -19.72
N TYR A 189 1.95 13.54 -19.14
CA TYR A 189 1.57 14.77 -18.44
C TYR A 189 2.38 14.99 -17.14
N GLU A 190 2.78 13.92 -16.46
CA GLU A 190 3.65 14.02 -15.28
C GLU A 190 5.00 14.65 -15.63
N ILE A 191 5.61 14.22 -16.74
CA ILE A 191 6.91 14.71 -17.20
C ILE A 191 6.82 16.09 -17.83
N GLU A 192 5.83 16.33 -18.70
CA GLU A 192 5.73 17.56 -19.48
C GLU A 192 5.12 18.73 -18.69
N VAL A 193 4.19 18.47 -17.76
CA VAL A 193 3.41 19.51 -17.08
C VAL A 193 3.63 19.50 -15.58
N VAL A 194 3.40 18.38 -14.89
CA VAL A 194 3.38 18.34 -13.42
C VAL A 194 4.76 18.62 -12.84
N LYS A 195 5.82 17.93 -13.30
CA LYS A 195 7.18 18.12 -12.78
C LYS A 195 7.72 19.54 -12.99
N PRO A 196 7.67 20.13 -14.21
CA PRO A 196 8.11 21.51 -14.42
C PRO A 196 7.29 22.52 -13.61
N SER A 197 5.96 22.33 -13.56
CA SER A 197 5.07 23.18 -12.77
C SER A 197 5.41 23.12 -11.28
N ARG A 198 5.65 21.92 -10.74
CA ARG A 198 6.05 21.72 -9.35
C ARG A 198 7.36 22.43 -9.02
N GLN A 199 8.34 22.35 -9.91
CA GLN A 199 9.62 23.06 -9.73
C GLN A 199 9.43 24.57 -9.76
N HIS A 200 8.57 25.09 -10.65
CA HIS A 200 8.27 26.51 -10.71
C HIS A 200 7.57 26.98 -9.43
N VAL A 201 6.48 26.31 -9.02
CA VAL A 201 5.74 26.64 -7.79
C VAL A 201 6.66 26.59 -6.56
N LEU A 202 7.51 25.56 -6.46
CA LEU A 202 8.49 25.44 -5.37
C LEU A 202 9.47 26.62 -5.34
N LYS A 203 10.01 27.02 -6.50
CA LYS A 203 10.90 28.20 -6.59
C LYS A 203 10.17 29.50 -6.24
N SER A 204 8.97 29.70 -6.75
CA SER A 204 8.17 30.91 -6.51
C SER A 204 7.77 31.03 -5.03
N ILE A 205 7.34 29.93 -4.39
CA ILE A 205 7.06 29.91 -2.95
C ILE A 205 8.34 30.18 -2.16
N ALA A 206 9.46 29.53 -2.48
CA ALA A 206 10.73 29.72 -1.78
C ALA A 206 11.23 31.18 -1.84
N VAL A 207 11.18 31.81 -3.01
CA VAL A 207 11.58 33.22 -3.19
C VAL A 207 10.65 34.14 -2.42
N ARG A 208 9.33 33.95 -2.53
CA ARG A 208 8.34 34.80 -1.86
C ARG A 208 8.39 34.65 -0.34
N PHE A 209 8.48 33.41 0.14
CA PHE A 209 8.66 33.12 1.55
C PHE A 209 9.92 33.78 2.09
N GLY A 210 11.06 33.63 1.40
CA GLY A 210 12.32 34.26 1.78
C GLY A 210 12.25 35.80 1.81
N SER A 211 11.60 36.42 0.82
CA SER A 211 11.44 37.88 0.80
C SER A 211 10.54 38.38 1.93
N LEU A 212 9.41 37.70 2.18
CA LEU A 212 8.46 38.09 3.23
C LEU A 212 9.01 37.84 4.64
N CYS A 213 9.88 36.84 4.82
CA CYS A 213 10.58 36.62 6.10
C CYS A 213 11.53 37.78 6.48
N LEU A 214 12.00 38.56 5.49
CA LEU A 214 12.88 39.70 5.71
C LEU A 214 12.11 41.01 5.90
N ASP A 215 10.83 41.05 5.53
CA ASP A 215 9.98 42.22 5.62
C ASP A 215 9.31 42.28 7.00
N GLN A 216 9.70 43.29 7.78
CA GLN A 216 9.28 43.43 9.17
C GLN A 216 7.81 43.85 9.29
N GLU A 217 7.32 44.68 8.38
CA GLU A 217 5.93 45.18 8.40
C GLU A 217 4.95 44.09 7.99
N TYR A 218 5.34 43.28 7.00
CA TYR A 218 4.54 42.13 6.59
C TYR A 218 4.44 41.08 7.70
N LEU A 219 5.55 40.77 8.36
CA LEU A 219 5.59 39.71 9.36
C LEU A 219 4.77 40.05 10.61
N GLN A 220 4.71 41.32 10.98
CA GLN A 220 3.85 41.80 12.08
C GLN A 220 2.35 41.66 11.79
N ASN A 221 1.94 41.84 10.53
CA ASN A 221 0.52 41.90 10.15
C ASN A 221 -0.02 40.60 9.52
N ASN A 222 0.84 39.74 8.99
CA ASN A 222 0.47 38.58 8.17
C ASN A 222 1.25 37.30 8.56
N SER A 223 1.56 37.11 9.84
CA SER A 223 2.30 35.93 10.33
C SER A 223 1.65 34.60 9.94
N ASP A 224 0.31 34.54 9.92
CA ASP A 224 -0.45 33.33 9.57
C ASP A 224 -0.34 32.97 8.08
N ASN A 225 -0.39 33.96 7.19
CA ASN A 225 -0.18 33.72 5.75
C ASN A 225 1.23 33.20 5.47
N LEU A 226 2.21 33.68 6.23
CA LEU A 226 3.60 33.25 6.13
C LEU A 226 3.78 31.82 6.68
N ALA A 227 3.09 31.46 7.76
CA ALA A 227 3.06 30.09 8.27
C ALA A 227 2.40 29.12 7.28
N GLN A 228 1.30 29.51 6.62
CA GLN A 228 0.68 28.72 5.56
C GLN A 228 1.63 28.50 4.37
N LEU A 229 2.35 29.54 3.94
CA LEU A 229 3.39 29.41 2.91
C LEU A 229 4.52 28.46 3.33
N ALA A 230 4.96 28.53 4.59
CA ALA A 230 5.96 27.62 5.13
C ALA A 230 5.48 26.16 5.09
N LEU A 231 4.24 25.90 5.50
CA LEU A 231 3.63 24.59 5.46
C LEU A 231 3.48 24.05 4.03
N SER A 232 3.04 24.88 3.09
CA SER A 232 2.95 24.49 1.68
C SER A 232 4.32 24.22 1.07
N LEU A 233 5.34 25.00 1.44
CA LEU A 233 6.71 24.73 1.01
C LEU A 233 7.23 23.42 1.60
N TYR A 234 6.97 23.15 2.88
CA TYR A 234 7.33 21.90 3.54
C TYR A 234 6.60 20.70 2.92
N ALA A 235 5.31 20.85 2.60
CA ALA A 235 4.51 19.83 1.92
C ALA A 235 5.12 19.44 0.57
N LEU A 236 5.63 20.41 -0.18
CA LEU A 236 6.30 20.19 -1.46
C LEU A 236 7.74 19.71 -1.27
N SER A 237 8.50 20.26 -0.33
CA SER A 237 9.89 19.89 -0.09
C SER A 237 10.35 20.35 1.30
N PRO A 238 10.47 19.42 2.27
CA PRO A 238 11.01 19.74 3.59
C PRO A 238 12.42 20.34 3.53
N LYS A 239 13.26 19.80 2.63
CA LYS A 239 14.65 20.26 2.43
C LYS A 239 14.71 21.71 1.97
N GLU A 240 13.84 22.11 1.03
CA GLU A 240 13.84 23.48 0.54
C GLU A 240 13.29 24.44 1.59
N CYS A 241 12.25 24.04 2.32
CA CYS A 241 11.70 24.81 3.43
C CYS A 241 12.77 25.14 4.49
N PHE A 242 13.51 24.12 4.95
CA PHE A 242 14.58 24.31 5.94
C PHE A 242 15.74 25.15 5.41
N SER A 243 16.11 24.97 4.14
CA SER A 243 17.12 25.80 3.48
C SER A 243 16.71 27.28 3.41
N CYS A 244 15.45 27.55 3.06
CA CYS A 244 14.92 28.91 3.04
C CYS A 244 14.87 29.54 4.43
N LEU A 245 14.40 28.81 5.45
CA LEU A 245 14.41 29.25 6.85
C LEU A 245 15.82 29.58 7.32
N ASP A 246 16.78 28.68 7.07
CA ASP A 246 18.20 28.87 7.40
C ASP A 246 18.78 30.13 6.78
N LYS A 247 18.50 30.34 5.48
CA LYS A 247 19.00 31.49 4.74
C LYS A 247 18.38 32.79 5.29
N SER A 248 17.06 32.82 5.49
CA SER A 248 16.34 33.99 6.01
C SER A 248 16.81 34.37 7.42
N ILE A 249 16.89 33.40 8.33
CA ILE A 249 17.36 33.61 9.70
C ILE A 249 18.82 34.07 9.71
N SER A 250 19.70 33.42 8.93
CA SER A 250 21.12 33.79 8.88
C SER A 250 21.33 35.20 8.30
N MET A 251 20.56 35.58 7.28
CA MET A 251 20.60 36.96 6.74
C MET A 251 20.15 37.99 7.78
N LYS A 252 19.06 37.70 8.52
CA LYS A 252 18.57 38.59 9.58
C LYS A 252 19.58 38.75 10.71
N ILE A 253 20.14 37.64 11.19
CA ILE A 253 21.22 37.63 12.21
C ILE A 253 22.44 38.43 11.73
N SER A 254 22.87 38.25 10.48
CA SER A 254 24.02 38.97 9.94
C SER A 254 23.77 40.48 9.88
N ARG A 255 22.60 40.91 9.40
CA ARG A 255 22.24 42.34 9.31
C ARG A 255 22.17 42.99 10.70
N ASP A 256 21.49 42.33 11.63
CA ASP A 256 21.28 42.86 12.98
C ASP A 256 22.57 42.82 13.82
N SER A 257 23.43 41.81 13.63
CA SER A 257 24.79 41.78 14.22
C SER A 257 25.61 42.96 13.72
N GLN A 258 25.61 43.23 12.41
CA GLN A 258 26.35 44.35 11.82
C GLN A 258 25.83 45.71 12.31
N LEU A 259 24.52 45.85 12.51
CA LEU A 259 23.91 47.05 13.08
C LEU A 259 24.49 47.33 14.49
N LEU A 260 24.54 46.32 15.36
CA LEU A 260 25.14 46.46 16.69
C LEU A 260 26.65 46.69 16.63
N THR A 261 27.39 45.93 15.82
CA THR A 261 28.85 46.08 15.69
C THR A 261 29.25 47.49 15.25
N LYS A 262 28.49 48.14 14.36
CA LYS A 262 28.72 49.54 13.95
C LYS A 262 28.59 50.55 15.09
N THR A 263 27.85 50.22 16.14
CA THR A 263 27.74 51.09 17.33
C THR A 263 28.97 51.03 18.22
N ILE A 264 29.87 50.05 18.06
CA ILE A 264 31.10 49.97 18.85
C ILE A 264 31.95 51.24 18.66
N THR A 265 32.06 51.75 17.44
CA THR A 265 32.77 53.02 17.16
C THR A 265 31.95 54.27 17.50
N SER A 266 30.65 54.12 17.77
CA SER A 266 29.69 55.21 18.02
C SER A 266 28.69 54.86 19.13
N ILE A 267 29.20 54.57 20.33
CA ILE A 267 28.45 53.92 21.42
C ILE A 267 27.19 54.66 21.88
N ARG A 268 27.09 55.98 21.61
CA ARG A 268 25.88 56.77 21.88
C ARG A 268 24.65 56.24 21.15
N ASN A 269 24.83 55.61 19.99
CA ASN A 269 23.75 55.05 19.18
C ASN A 269 23.37 53.62 19.60
N PHE A 270 24.11 53.00 20.54
CA PHE A 270 23.87 51.61 20.95
C PHE A 270 22.45 51.39 21.49
N SER A 271 21.94 52.33 22.30
CA SER A 271 20.59 52.25 22.86
C SER A 271 19.52 52.13 21.77
N ASN A 272 19.61 52.93 20.70
CA ASN A 272 18.64 52.93 19.62
C ASN A 272 18.79 51.70 18.72
N ALA A 273 20.02 51.31 18.42
CA ALA A 273 20.30 50.10 17.64
C ALA A 273 19.83 48.83 18.38
N LEU A 274 20.00 48.78 19.70
CA LEU A 274 19.54 47.65 20.50
C LEU A 274 18.01 47.58 20.55
N ASP A 275 17.32 48.71 20.71
CA ASP A 275 15.85 48.76 20.65
C ASP A 275 15.32 48.23 19.31
N GLU A 276 15.91 48.68 18.21
CA GLU A 276 15.56 48.21 16.86
C GLU A 276 15.75 46.68 16.71
N VAL A 277 16.89 46.14 17.18
CA VAL A 277 17.18 44.70 17.13
C VAL A 277 16.23 43.90 18.01
N VAL A 278 15.87 44.42 19.19
CA VAL A 278 14.90 43.78 20.09
C VAL A 278 13.51 43.75 19.45
N MET A 279 13.04 44.85 18.87
CA MET A 279 11.74 44.90 18.17
C MET A 279 11.71 43.94 16.99
N LYS A 280 12.81 43.87 16.21
CA LYS A 280 12.99 42.87 15.15
C LYS A 280 12.98 41.43 15.67
N CYS A 281 13.45 41.18 16.89
CA CYS A 281 13.43 39.86 17.50
C CYS A 281 12.01 39.48 17.95
N LYS A 282 11.25 40.42 18.51
CA LYS A 282 9.85 40.20 18.90
C LYS A 282 8.99 39.74 17.72
N VAL A 283 9.17 40.38 16.57
CA VAL A 283 8.52 39.97 15.31
C VAL A 283 8.91 38.54 14.91
N LEU A 284 10.19 38.14 15.05
CA LEU A 284 10.61 36.76 14.82
C LEU A 284 9.93 35.77 15.80
N GLY A 285 9.70 36.17 17.05
CA GLY A 285 8.93 35.40 18.03
C GLY A 285 7.48 35.18 17.60
N GLN A 286 6.84 36.16 16.96
CA GLN A 286 5.49 35.99 16.39
C GLN A 286 5.48 34.95 15.27
N LEU A 287 6.50 34.95 14.40
CA LEU A 287 6.67 33.90 13.39
C LEU A 287 6.83 32.53 14.05
N GLU A 288 7.67 32.43 15.09
CA GLU A 288 7.88 31.19 15.82
C GLU A 288 6.58 30.64 16.40
N SER A 289 5.76 31.49 17.03
CA SER A 289 4.44 31.12 17.55
C SER A 289 3.49 30.67 16.44
N SER A 290 3.42 31.39 15.31
CA SER A 290 2.61 30.98 14.17
C SER A 290 3.07 29.63 13.59
N LEU A 291 4.38 29.38 13.44
CA LEU A 291 4.89 28.08 12.97
C LEU A 291 4.64 26.95 13.98
N THR A 292 4.57 27.25 15.28
CA THR A 292 4.23 26.27 16.32
C THR A 292 2.75 25.90 16.28
N ASN A 293 1.87 26.86 16.04
CA ASN A 293 0.42 26.65 16.06
C ASN A 293 -0.09 25.90 14.83
N TYR A 294 0.62 25.98 13.71
CA TYR A 294 0.24 25.36 12.45
C TYR A 294 0.82 23.94 12.32
N ASN A 295 0.05 22.95 12.80
CA ASN A 295 0.39 21.53 12.70
C ASN A 295 -0.23 20.87 11.44
N ARG A 296 0.51 19.98 10.79
CA ARG A 296 -0.03 19.10 9.73
C ARG A 296 -0.05 17.66 10.24
N GLY A 297 -1.21 17.22 10.71
CA GLY A 297 -1.34 15.93 11.40
C GLY A 297 -0.64 15.93 12.76
N SER A 298 0.25 14.98 13.00
CA SER A 298 1.02 14.84 14.26
C SER A 298 2.38 15.55 14.26
N GLN A 299 2.77 16.19 13.15
CA GLN A 299 4.09 16.78 12.97
C GLN A 299 4.03 18.30 13.01
N ASN A 300 4.86 18.87 13.88
CA ASN A 300 5.05 20.31 14.03
C ASN A 300 6.32 20.71 13.25
N LEU A 301 6.16 21.56 12.24
CA LEU A 301 7.23 22.04 11.38
C LEU A 301 8.41 22.60 12.19
N LEU A 302 8.09 23.40 13.20
CA LEU A 302 9.09 24.06 14.03
C LEU A 302 9.87 23.04 14.86
N LEU A 303 9.19 22.07 15.49
CA LEU A 303 9.87 21.03 16.28
C LEU A 303 10.83 20.20 15.43
N GLU A 304 10.44 19.83 14.20
CA GLU A 304 11.32 19.11 13.29
C GLU A 304 12.53 19.96 12.89
N TYR A 305 12.31 21.22 12.52
CA TYR A 305 13.40 22.15 12.19
C TYR A 305 14.38 22.35 13.36
N ILE A 306 13.85 22.58 14.57
CA ILE A 306 14.63 22.80 15.78
C ILE A 306 15.44 21.55 16.16
N SER A 307 14.87 20.36 16.00
CA SER A 307 15.58 19.09 16.27
C SER A 307 16.89 18.96 15.48
N HIS A 308 16.93 19.48 14.25
CA HIS A 308 18.12 19.50 13.42
C HIS A 308 19.15 20.56 13.83
N LYS A 309 18.76 21.57 14.63
CA LYS A 309 19.61 22.73 14.99
C LYS A 309 20.18 22.69 16.40
N LYS A 310 19.76 21.73 17.24
CA LYS A 310 20.17 21.62 18.66
C LYS A 310 19.91 22.92 19.44
N THR A 311 18.82 23.62 19.13
CA THR A 311 18.40 24.85 19.81
C THR A 311 17.08 24.63 20.52
N GLU A 312 16.70 25.52 21.44
CA GLU A 312 15.39 25.45 22.11
C GLU A 312 14.32 26.25 21.34
N SER A 313 14.72 27.34 20.68
CA SER A 313 13.83 28.26 19.97
C SER A 313 14.57 29.05 18.88
N LEU A 314 13.83 29.62 17.92
CA LEU A 314 14.38 30.52 16.90
C LEU A 314 14.92 31.80 17.54
N VAL A 315 14.21 32.34 18.53
CA VAL A 315 14.65 33.49 19.33
C VAL A 315 15.98 33.21 20.04
N ARG A 316 16.16 32.00 20.60
CA ARG A 316 17.42 31.62 21.26
C ARG A 316 18.58 31.48 20.27
N LEU A 317 18.32 30.88 19.11
CA LEU A 317 19.31 30.79 18.03
C LEU A 317 19.74 32.20 17.55
N TYR A 318 18.78 33.11 17.44
CA TYR A 318 19.01 34.49 17.04
C TYR A 318 19.92 35.23 18.03
N TRP A 319 19.56 35.26 19.31
CA TRP A 319 20.34 35.96 20.34
C TRP A 319 21.72 35.34 20.60
N SER A 320 21.84 34.01 20.61
CA SER A 320 23.13 33.34 20.82
C SER A 320 24.15 33.70 19.75
N ARG A 321 23.73 33.81 18.48
CA ARG A 321 24.61 34.21 17.38
C ARG A 321 24.93 35.71 17.40
N ILE A 322 23.94 36.56 17.66
CA ILE A 322 24.18 38.02 17.77
C ILE A 322 25.14 38.33 18.91
N ALA A 323 24.88 37.78 20.10
CA ALA A 323 25.72 37.97 21.28
C ALA A 323 27.16 37.51 21.00
N ARG A 324 27.34 36.33 20.40
CA ARG A 324 28.67 35.80 20.05
C ARG A 324 29.43 36.71 19.05
N ASN A 325 28.76 37.12 17.98
CA ASN A 325 29.36 37.98 16.97
C ASN A 325 29.72 39.35 17.54
N PHE A 326 28.81 39.94 18.33
CA PHE A 326 29.03 41.22 18.98
C PHE A 326 30.16 41.15 20.02
N LYS A 327 30.17 40.12 20.88
CA LYS A 327 31.23 39.87 21.89
C LYS A 327 32.62 39.86 21.27
N THR A 328 32.77 39.15 20.16
CA THR A 328 34.06 39.00 19.48
C THR A 328 34.60 40.37 19.03
N GLU A 329 33.79 41.17 18.36
CA GLU A 329 34.17 42.51 17.88
C GLU A 329 34.34 43.53 19.02
N PHE A 330 33.51 43.41 20.05
CA PHE A 330 33.53 44.25 21.25
C PHE A 330 34.82 44.04 22.04
N GLU A 331 35.20 42.80 22.32
CA GLU A 331 36.44 42.46 23.02
C GLU A 331 37.68 42.89 22.23
N VAL A 332 37.69 42.68 20.91
CA VAL A 332 38.81 43.13 20.05
C VAL A 332 38.99 44.64 20.14
N SER A 333 37.89 45.39 20.09
CA SER A 333 37.93 46.86 20.19
C SER A 333 38.33 47.36 21.57
N LEU A 334 37.92 46.66 22.63
CA LEU A 334 38.27 46.96 24.01
C LEU A 334 39.76 46.67 24.29
N LYS A 335 40.25 45.48 23.91
CA LYS A 335 41.65 45.04 24.10
C LYS A 335 42.65 45.91 23.34
N ARG A 336 42.26 46.50 22.20
CA ARG A 336 43.09 47.46 21.45
C ARG A 336 43.41 48.74 22.25
N GLY A 337 42.64 49.08 23.29
CA GLY A 337 42.96 50.18 24.21
C GLY A 337 42.94 51.60 23.62
N GLY A 338 42.52 51.75 22.36
CA GLY A 338 42.44 53.04 21.66
C GLY A 338 41.28 53.94 22.14
N PRO A 339 41.04 55.09 21.48
CA PRO A 339 39.97 56.02 21.85
C PRO A 339 38.58 55.36 21.92
N VAL A 340 38.32 54.40 21.01
CA VAL A 340 37.08 53.62 20.99
C VAL A 340 36.95 52.75 22.24
N GLY A 341 37.97 51.96 22.58
CA GLY A 341 37.98 51.12 23.79
C GLY A 341 37.79 51.93 25.08
N LYS A 342 38.46 53.07 25.20
CA LYS A 342 38.26 54.00 26.33
C LYS A 342 36.82 54.52 26.40
N SER A 343 36.23 54.87 25.26
CA SER A 343 34.84 55.31 25.17
C SER A 343 33.86 54.21 25.60
N LEU A 344 34.13 52.94 25.28
CA LEU A 344 33.32 51.80 25.74
C LEU A 344 33.35 51.67 27.27
N ILE A 345 34.52 51.84 27.90
CA ILE A 345 34.67 51.79 29.37
C ILE A 345 33.91 52.94 30.03
N THR A 346 34.09 54.18 29.53
CA THR A 346 33.40 55.37 30.05
C THR A 346 31.87 55.25 29.96
N ASN A 347 31.36 54.61 28.90
CA ASN A 347 29.93 54.41 28.68
C ASN A 347 29.40 53.05 29.20
N SER A 348 30.18 52.30 29.96
CA SER A 348 29.84 50.96 30.47
C SER A 348 28.47 50.89 31.17
N LYS A 349 28.22 51.84 32.10
CA LYS A 349 26.93 51.93 32.81
C LYS A 349 25.76 52.13 31.86
N ALA A 350 25.91 52.98 30.84
CA ALA A 350 24.87 53.25 29.86
C ALA A 350 24.59 52.01 28.99
N ILE A 351 25.63 51.29 28.55
CA ILE A 351 25.49 50.03 27.80
C ILE A 351 24.71 49.00 28.60
N ILE A 352 25.11 48.76 29.86
CA ILE A 352 24.46 47.78 30.74
C ILE A 352 23.01 48.18 31.04
N GLN A 353 22.74 49.46 31.27
CA GLN A 353 21.39 49.97 31.47
C GLN A 353 20.51 49.79 30.23
N SER A 354 21.03 50.08 29.03
CA SER A 354 20.32 49.83 27.77
C SER A 354 19.99 48.34 27.61
N ILE A 355 20.94 47.44 27.86
CA ILE A 355 20.72 45.99 27.80
C ILE A 355 19.61 45.57 28.77
N ASN A 356 19.70 45.98 30.04
CA ASN A 356 18.68 45.66 31.05
C ASN A 356 17.30 46.24 30.74
N LYS A 357 17.24 47.40 30.08
CA LYS A 357 15.98 48.04 29.69
C LYS A 357 15.32 47.31 28.53
N PHE A 358 16.02 47.14 27.41
CA PHE A 358 15.41 46.67 26.17
C PHE A 358 15.26 45.15 26.11
N MET A 359 16.17 44.37 26.69
CA MET A 359 16.07 42.90 26.62
C MET A 359 14.80 42.34 27.27
N LYS A 360 14.19 43.07 28.22
CA LYS A 360 12.88 42.72 28.79
C LYS A 360 11.75 42.70 27.76
N LEU A 361 11.91 43.41 26.63
CA LEU A 361 10.95 43.46 25.54
C LEU A 361 11.21 42.39 24.45
N SER A 362 12.24 41.56 24.62
CA SER A 362 12.67 40.58 23.60
C SER A 362 11.75 39.37 23.47
N SER A 363 10.99 39.04 24.52
CA SER A 363 10.00 37.97 24.54
C SER A 363 8.92 38.31 25.57
N ASP A 364 7.70 37.86 25.33
CA ASP A 364 6.58 38.04 26.25
C ASP A 364 6.63 37.02 27.43
N ASP A 365 7.43 35.96 27.30
CA ASP A 365 7.65 34.94 28.33
C ASP A 365 8.97 35.13 29.09
N ASP A 366 9.12 34.46 30.23
CA ASP A 366 10.33 34.43 31.07
C ASP A 366 11.63 34.02 30.35
N SER A 367 11.54 33.57 29.09
CA SER A 367 12.67 33.31 28.20
C SER A 367 13.56 34.54 27.95
N TRP A 368 13.05 35.77 28.13
CA TRP A 368 13.84 37.00 28.01
C TRP A 368 15.00 37.04 29.03
N LYS A 369 14.88 36.38 30.19
CA LYS A 369 15.93 36.31 31.22
C LYS A 369 17.19 35.62 30.69
N LYS A 370 17.01 34.45 30.05
CA LYS A 370 18.11 33.72 29.42
C LYS A 370 18.74 34.53 28.28
N ASN A 371 17.95 35.30 27.53
CA ASN A 371 18.47 36.13 26.43
C ASN A 371 19.24 37.35 26.96
N LEU A 372 18.77 37.95 28.04
CA LEU A 372 19.46 39.02 28.78
C LEU A 372 20.85 38.55 29.22
N GLU A 373 20.95 37.36 29.81
CA GLU A 373 22.24 36.79 30.23
C GLU A 373 23.24 36.66 29.07
N LEU A 374 22.80 36.22 27.88
CA LEU A 374 23.67 36.14 26.70
C LEU A 374 24.23 37.52 26.29
N MET A 375 23.38 38.54 26.29
CA MET A 375 23.80 39.89 25.91
C MET A 375 24.67 40.55 26.98
N LEU A 376 24.42 40.28 28.26
CA LEU A 376 25.31 40.73 29.35
C LEU A 376 26.67 40.02 29.29
N ASP A 377 26.71 38.71 28.99
CA ASP A 377 27.96 37.98 28.78
C ASP A 377 28.76 38.55 27.60
N ALA A 378 28.08 39.03 26.55
CA ALA A 378 28.74 39.65 25.41
C ALA A 378 29.52 40.94 25.74
N VAL A 379 29.19 41.61 26.84
CA VAL A 379 29.88 42.82 27.32
C VAL A 379 30.54 42.62 28.69
N SER A 380 30.65 41.38 29.18
CA SER A 380 31.23 41.05 30.48
C SER A 380 32.69 41.49 30.65
N SER A 381 33.42 41.67 29.55
CA SER A 381 34.78 42.21 29.54
C SER A 381 34.88 43.63 30.11
N LEU A 382 33.78 44.37 30.21
CA LEU A 382 33.71 45.66 30.91
C LEU A 382 33.82 45.54 32.44
N ASN A 383 33.49 44.37 33.01
CA ASN A 383 33.57 44.13 34.46
C ASN A 383 34.95 43.61 34.90
N SER A 384 35.81 43.25 33.94
CA SER A 384 37.14 42.66 34.19
C SER A 384 38.28 43.69 34.12
N ILE A 385 37.96 44.96 33.92
CA ILE A 385 38.87 46.12 33.80
C ILE A 385 38.38 47.16 34.80
#